data_AF-A0A7S2IA22-F1
#
_entry.id   AF-A0A7S2IA22-F1
#
_cell.length_a   1.000
_cell.length_b   1.000
_cell.length_c   1.000
_cell.angle_alpha   90.00
_cell.angle_beta   90.00
_cell.angle_gamma   90.00
#
_symmetry.space_group_name_H-M   'P 1'
#
loop_
_entity.id
_entity.type
_entity.pdbx_description
1 polymer ?
#
loop_
_entity_poly.entity_id
_entity_poly.type
_entity_poly.pdbx_seq_one_letter_code
_entity_poly.pdbx_strand_id
1 'polypeptide(L)'
;QAPQRKMVVAKSGPDNVEVDETLNALERARHFGNSKLSLQRLVYVNELVDCAHEIGYEATVNHLLPLVKKLASDAEVLVRQSLLGHFGDVAGFLIQADPDRGYQTVVDDLLPLVSGLLTERQGEVRQGAAEALTTLASHLRPGERGDQVLK
;
A
#
# COMPACT_ATOMS: atom_id res chain seq x y z
N GLN A 1 32.77 17.19 15.63
CA GLN A 1 32.29 17.67 14.32
C GLN A 1 31.42 16.57 13.74
N ALA A 2 30.13 16.83 13.53
CA ALA A 2 29.25 15.90 12.83
C ALA A 2 29.49 16.01 11.31
N PRO A 3 29.43 14.91 10.55
CA PRO A 3 29.64 14.96 9.11
C PRO A 3 28.46 15.68 8.43
N GLN A 4 28.77 16.73 7.67
CA GLN A 4 27.81 17.42 6.81
C GLN A 4 27.36 16.47 5.69
N ARG A 5 26.07 16.09 5.70
CA ARG A 5 25.44 15.35 4.61
C ARG A 5 25.42 16.21 3.35
N LYS A 6 26.06 15.74 2.28
CA LYS A 6 26.02 16.39 0.96
C LYS A 6 24.73 15.99 0.26
N MET A 7 23.82 16.94 0.13
CA MET A 7 22.71 16.86 -0.83
C MET A 7 23.28 16.96 -2.24
N VAL A 8 23.03 15.95 -3.07
CA VAL A 8 23.35 16.01 -4.51
C VAL A 8 22.07 16.49 -5.21
N VAL A 9 22.07 17.75 -5.64
CA VAL A 9 20.97 18.31 -6.42
C VAL A 9 21.24 18.02 -7.89
N ALA A 10 20.56 17.04 -8.46
CA ALA A 10 20.43 16.90 -9.91
C ALA A 10 19.28 17.81 -10.39
N LYS A 11 19.58 18.74 -11.30
CA LYS A 11 18.58 19.67 -11.88
C LYS A 11 18.04 19.12 -13.20
N SER A 12 16.72 18.97 -13.34
CA SER A 12 16.01 19.19 -14.61
C SER A 12 14.47 19.07 -14.51
N GLY A 13 13.74 20.20 -14.61
CA GLY A 13 12.29 20.26 -14.87
C GLY A 13 11.47 21.11 -13.86
N PRO A 14 10.33 21.71 -14.27
CA PRO A 14 9.45 22.49 -13.37
C PRO A 14 8.68 21.61 -12.38
N ASP A 15 8.66 20.29 -12.58
CA ASP A 15 8.11 19.29 -11.65
C ASP A 15 9.24 18.46 -10.99
N ASN A 16 10.29 19.13 -10.50
CA ASN A 16 11.41 18.46 -9.84
C ASN A 16 10.94 17.75 -8.56
N VAL A 17 10.65 16.47 -8.68
CA VAL A 17 10.57 15.53 -7.57
C VAL A 17 12.01 15.25 -7.13
N GLU A 18 12.51 15.96 -6.13
CA GLU A 18 13.80 15.62 -5.51
C GLU A 18 13.67 14.24 -4.83
N VAL A 19 14.37 13.25 -5.37
CA VAL A 19 14.47 11.90 -4.80
C VAL A 19 15.81 11.81 -4.08
N ASP A 20 15.77 11.77 -2.74
CA ASP A 20 16.95 11.50 -1.93
C ASP A 20 17.24 9.99 -1.95
N GLU A 21 18.19 9.58 -2.78
CA GLU A 21 18.62 8.18 -2.93
C GLU A 21 19.28 7.60 -1.66
N THR A 22 19.53 8.41 -0.62
CA THR A 22 20.13 7.94 0.64
C THR A 22 19.12 7.36 1.63
N LEU A 23 17.82 7.49 1.35
CA LEU A 23 16.75 7.01 2.22
C LEU A 23 16.61 5.48 2.14
N ASN A 24 16.52 4.83 3.31
CA ASN A 24 16.16 3.42 3.36
C ASN A 24 14.68 3.20 2.99
N ALA A 25 14.28 1.95 2.72
CA ALA A 25 12.93 1.59 2.26
C ALA A 25 11.82 2.22 3.10
N LEU A 26 11.96 2.15 4.42
CA LEU A 26 10.95 2.63 5.35
C LEU A 26 10.90 4.16 5.42
N GLU A 27 12.05 4.83 5.32
CA GLU A 27 12.12 6.29 5.21
C GLU A 27 11.51 6.78 3.90
N ARG A 28 11.79 6.11 2.77
CA ARG A 28 11.18 6.40 1.47
C ARG A 28 9.67 6.26 1.53
N ALA A 29 9.18 5.14 2.07
CA ALA A 29 7.75 4.89 2.22
C ALA A 29 7.06 5.99 3.04
N ARG A 30 7.65 6.39 4.17
CA ARG A 30 7.12 7.47 5.00
C ARG A 30 7.15 8.82 4.28
N HIS A 31 8.22 9.11 3.55
CA HIS A 31 8.39 10.37 2.84
C HIS A 31 7.38 10.48 1.68
N PHE A 32 7.35 9.50 0.80
CA PHE A 32 6.52 9.48 -0.39
C PHE A 32 5.04 9.25 -0.07
N GLY A 33 4.71 8.28 0.79
CA GLY A 33 3.32 7.98 1.17
C GLY A 33 2.62 9.11 1.94
N ASN A 34 3.36 10.07 2.51
CA ASN A 34 2.81 11.25 3.16
C ASN A 34 2.96 12.54 2.36
N SER A 35 3.48 12.48 1.15
CA SER A 35 3.73 13.67 0.36
C SER A 35 2.45 14.42 -0.01
N LYS A 36 2.58 15.75 -0.14
CA LYS A 36 1.54 16.60 -0.74
C LYS A 36 1.42 16.36 -2.25
N LEU A 37 2.48 15.89 -2.89
CA LEU A 37 2.52 15.59 -4.33
C LEU A 37 1.93 14.21 -4.58
N SER A 38 0.90 14.14 -5.42
CA SER A 38 0.24 12.88 -5.78
C SER A 38 1.17 11.91 -6.50
N LEU A 39 2.06 12.42 -7.35
CA LEU A 39 3.06 11.62 -8.06
C LEU A 39 3.99 10.88 -7.08
N GLN A 40 4.44 11.53 -6.01
CA GLN A 40 5.25 10.85 -4.99
C GLN A 40 4.45 9.76 -4.27
N ARG A 41 3.16 9.99 -3.97
CA ARG A 41 2.30 8.94 -3.39
C ARG A 41 2.12 7.76 -4.35
N LEU A 42 1.99 8.01 -5.65
CA LEU A 42 1.96 6.96 -6.68
C LEU A 42 3.28 6.18 -6.76
N VAL A 43 4.43 6.85 -6.65
CA VAL A 43 5.74 6.17 -6.56
C VAL A 43 5.73 5.19 -5.39
N TYR A 44 5.33 5.65 -4.20
CA TYR A 44 5.22 4.77 -3.05
C TYR A 44 4.26 3.59 -3.26
N VAL A 45 3.09 3.81 -3.86
CA VAL A 45 2.13 2.74 -4.13
C VAL A 45 2.75 1.65 -5.01
N ASN A 46 3.49 2.03 -6.05
CA ASN A 46 4.15 1.07 -6.94
C ASN A 46 5.31 0.32 -6.27
N GLU A 47 5.98 0.94 -5.29
CA GLU A 47 7.06 0.33 -4.51
C GLU A 47 6.58 -0.43 -3.25
N LEU A 48 5.26 -0.42 -2.96
CA LEU A 48 4.70 -0.85 -1.69
C LEU A 48 5.10 -2.28 -1.33
N VAL A 49 4.97 -3.20 -2.28
CA VAL A 49 5.20 -4.63 -2.07
C VAL A 49 6.69 -4.91 -1.87
N ASP A 50 7.55 -4.30 -2.69
CA ASP A 50 9.01 -4.43 -2.54
C ASP A 50 9.48 -3.87 -1.20
N CYS A 51 8.96 -2.71 -0.80
CA CYS A 51 9.22 -2.12 0.51
C CYS A 51 8.81 -3.07 1.65
N ALA A 52 7.64 -3.72 1.54
CA ALA A 52 7.17 -4.67 2.54
C ALA A 52 8.13 -5.87 2.70
N HIS A 53 8.62 -6.42 1.58
CA HIS A 53 9.62 -7.49 1.58
C HIS A 53 10.95 -7.04 2.21
N GLU A 54 11.41 -5.82 1.93
CA GLU A 54 12.66 -5.29 2.47
C GLU A 54 12.62 -5.08 3.99
N ILE A 55 11.48 -4.61 4.54
CA ILE A 55 11.37 -4.25 5.95
C ILE A 55 10.78 -5.37 6.83
N GLY A 56 10.20 -6.39 6.20
CA GLY A 56 9.59 -7.54 6.86
C GLY A 56 8.22 -7.27 7.48
N TYR A 57 7.63 -8.34 8.03
CA TYR A 57 6.25 -8.36 8.50
C TYR A 57 5.94 -7.30 9.56
N GLU A 58 6.71 -7.27 10.65
CA GLU A 58 6.44 -6.36 11.78
C GLU A 58 6.47 -4.89 11.37
N ALA A 59 7.46 -4.49 10.58
CA ALA A 59 7.55 -3.10 10.12
C ALA A 59 6.45 -2.79 9.09
N THR A 60 6.06 -3.75 8.26
CA THR A 60 4.94 -3.60 7.32
C THR A 60 3.63 -3.32 8.06
N VAL A 61 3.30 -4.14 9.06
CA VAL A 61 2.08 -3.98 9.86
C VAL A 61 2.10 -2.67 10.63
N ASN A 62 3.23 -2.34 11.28
CA ASN A 62 3.33 -1.15 12.13
C ASN A 62 3.47 0.17 11.37
N HIS A 63 3.92 0.15 10.12
CA HIS A 63 4.26 1.38 9.40
C HIS A 63 3.64 1.50 8.01
N LEU A 64 3.59 0.43 7.21
CA LEU A 64 3.06 0.51 5.85
C LEU A 64 1.54 0.37 5.83
N LEU A 65 0.94 -0.55 6.61
CA LEU A 65 -0.51 -0.70 6.66
C LEU A 65 -1.26 0.59 7.06
N PRO A 66 -0.79 1.39 8.03
CA PRO A 66 -1.37 2.71 8.30
C PRO A 66 -1.34 3.65 7.08
N LEU A 67 -0.27 3.60 6.26
CA LEU A 67 -0.18 4.38 5.03
C LEU A 67 -1.15 3.84 3.96
N VAL A 68 -1.24 2.53 3.80
CA VAL A 68 -2.21 1.87 2.89
C VAL A 68 -3.64 2.31 3.24
N LYS A 69 -4.02 2.24 4.52
CA LYS A 69 -5.35 2.68 5.00
C LYS A 69 -5.60 4.16 4.68
N LYS A 70 -4.59 5.02 4.87
CA LYS A 70 -4.67 6.44 4.52
C LYS A 70 -4.86 6.66 3.01
N LEU A 71 -4.08 5.97 2.19
CA LEU A 71 -4.08 6.10 0.72
C LEU A 71 -5.34 5.51 0.08
N ALA A 72 -6.00 4.56 0.72
CA ALA A 72 -7.33 4.10 0.29
C ALA A 72 -8.37 5.23 0.32
N SER A 73 -8.15 6.28 1.11
CA SER A 73 -8.98 7.50 1.14
C SER A 73 -8.28 8.72 0.53
N ASP A 74 -7.30 8.50 -0.36
CA ASP A 74 -6.56 9.60 -0.98
C ASP A 74 -7.48 10.54 -1.77
N ALA A 75 -7.15 11.83 -1.80
CA ALA A 75 -7.90 12.82 -2.56
C ALA A 75 -7.86 12.52 -4.07
N GLU A 76 -6.74 11.96 -4.57
CA GLU A 76 -6.56 11.65 -5.98
C GLU A 76 -7.08 10.25 -6.31
N VAL A 77 -8.02 10.18 -7.25
CA VAL A 77 -8.65 8.93 -7.71
C VAL A 77 -7.60 7.92 -8.18
N LEU A 78 -6.60 8.40 -8.94
CA LEU A 78 -5.55 7.56 -9.50
C LEU A 78 -4.69 6.88 -8.41
N VAL A 79 -4.45 7.54 -7.28
CA VAL A 79 -3.73 6.93 -6.15
C VAL A 79 -4.55 5.78 -5.57
N ARG A 80 -5.85 5.99 -5.36
CA ARG A 80 -6.75 4.94 -4.83
C ARG A 80 -6.85 3.75 -5.79
N GLN A 81 -6.99 4.01 -7.08
CA GLN A 81 -7.03 2.96 -8.11
C GLN A 81 -5.74 2.17 -8.18
N SER A 82 -4.59 2.85 -8.21
CA SER A 82 -3.29 2.20 -8.24
C SER A 82 -3.09 1.32 -7.02
N LEU A 83 -3.51 1.78 -5.84
CA LEU A 83 -3.37 1.02 -4.60
C LEU A 83 -4.16 -0.31 -4.64
N LEU A 84 -5.37 -0.29 -5.21
CA LEU A 84 -6.23 -1.48 -5.34
C LEU A 84 -5.53 -2.62 -6.10
N GLY A 85 -4.71 -2.29 -7.10
CA GLY A 85 -3.94 -3.27 -7.88
C GLY A 85 -2.91 -4.07 -7.06
N HIS A 86 -2.50 -3.58 -5.89
CA HIS A 86 -1.47 -4.22 -5.07
C HIS A 86 -2.03 -5.05 -3.89
N PHE A 87 -3.35 -5.04 -3.64
CA PHE A 87 -3.90 -5.71 -2.45
C PHE A 87 -3.67 -7.23 -2.45
N GLY A 88 -3.70 -7.87 -3.62
CA GLY A 88 -3.40 -9.30 -3.75
C GLY A 88 -1.97 -9.61 -3.34
N ASP A 89 -1.00 -8.85 -3.86
CA ASP A 89 0.42 -9.04 -3.56
C ASP A 89 0.75 -8.72 -2.10
N VAL A 90 0.14 -7.67 -1.53
CA VAL A 90 0.27 -7.35 -0.10
C VAL A 90 -0.30 -8.48 0.76
N ALA A 91 -1.46 -9.04 0.41
CA ALA A 91 -2.03 -10.19 1.12
C ALA A 91 -1.14 -11.43 1.01
N GLY A 92 -0.61 -11.69 -0.19
CA GLY A 92 0.36 -12.75 -0.45
C GLY A 92 1.59 -12.61 0.44
N PHE A 93 2.21 -11.43 0.47
CA PHE A 93 3.35 -11.13 1.33
C PHE A 93 3.03 -11.37 2.81
N LEU A 94 1.93 -10.80 3.32
CA LEU A 94 1.57 -10.92 4.75
C LEU A 94 1.45 -12.38 5.16
N ILE A 95 0.71 -13.19 4.38
CA ILE A 95 0.49 -14.61 4.66
C ILE A 95 1.79 -15.41 4.50
N GLN A 96 2.63 -15.10 3.52
CA GLN A 96 3.91 -15.78 3.35
C GLN A 96 4.90 -15.47 4.49
N ALA A 97 4.93 -14.23 4.96
CA ALA A 97 5.83 -13.79 6.01
C ALA A 97 5.42 -14.33 7.40
N ASP A 98 4.12 -14.44 7.67
CA ASP A 98 3.56 -15.07 8.87
C ASP A 98 2.19 -15.71 8.55
N PRO A 99 2.10 -17.04 8.36
CA PRO A 99 0.89 -17.70 7.88
C PRO A 99 -0.37 -17.50 8.74
N ASP A 100 -0.21 -17.37 10.05
CA ASP A 100 -1.35 -17.20 10.96
C ASP A 100 -1.66 -15.73 11.18
N ARG A 101 -0.66 -14.91 11.56
CA ARG A 101 -0.90 -13.48 11.84
C ARG A 101 -1.14 -12.69 10.56
N GLY A 102 -0.46 -13.05 9.47
CA GLY A 102 -0.67 -12.44 8.17
C GLY A 102 -2.04 -12.74 7.60
N TYR A 103 -2.53 -13.97 7.74
CA TYR A 103 -3.91 -14.30 7.41
C TYR A 103 -4.90 -13.44 8.21
N GLN A 104 -4.71 -13.37 9.53
CA GLN A 104 -5.56 -12.55 10.39
C GLN A 104 -5.53 -11.07 9.99
N THR A 105 -4.37 -10.54 9.63
CA THR A 105 -4.20 -9.16 9.14
C THR A 105 -4.95 -8.94 7.82
N VAL A 106 -4.92 -9.90 6.89
CA VAL A 106 -5.72 -9.82 5.65
C VAL A 106 -7.21 -9.76 5.96
N VAL A 107 -7.68 -10.60 6.88
CA VAL A 107 -9.10 -10.68 7.27
C VAL A 107 -9.57 -9.44 8.03
N ASP A 108 -8.77 -8.96 8.97
CA ASP A 108 -9.19 -7.87 9.88
C ASP A 108 -8.93 -6.48 9.31
N ASP A 109 -7.93 -6.33 8.43
CA ASP A 109 -7.52 -5.03 7.90
C ASP A 109 -7.80 -4.87 6.41
N LEU A 110 -7.32 -5.78 5.56
CA LEU A 110 -7.40 -5.58 4.10
C LEU A 110 -8.80 -5.81 3.55
N LEU A 111 -9.46 -6.90 3.97
CA LEU A 111 -10.81 -7.22 3.50
C LEU A 111 -11.82 -6.11 3.81
N PRO A 112 -11.92 -5.57 5.05
CA PRO A 112 -12.86 -4.48 5.34
C PRO A 112 -12.50 -3.20 4.58
N LEU A 113 -11.21 -2.94 4.38
CA LEU A 113 -10.75 -1.77 3.63
C LEU A 113 -11.21 -1.82 2.17
N VAL A 114 -11.00 -2.95 1.49
CA VAL A 114 -11.45 -3.14 0.10
C VAL A 114 -12.97 -3.16 0.00
N SER A 115 -13.65 -3.81 0.96
CA SER A 115 -15.11 -3.88 0.99
C SER A 115 -15.73 -2.48 1.11
N GLY A 116 -15.14 -1.59 1.92
CA GLY A 116 -15.56 -0.19 2.00
C GLY A 116 -15.47 0.54 0.65
N LEU A 117 -14.44 0.26 -0.15
CA LEU A 117 -14.22 0.87 -1.47
C LEU A 117 -15.20 0.38 -2.55
N LEU A 118 -15.98 -0.68 -2.31
CA LEU A 118 -17.07 -1.07 -3.22
C LEU A 118 -18.20 -0.04 -3.30
N THR A 119 -18.29 0.86 -2.31
CA THR A 119 -19.29 1.93 -2.25
C THR A 119 -18.74 3.30 -2.63
N GLU A 120 -17.51 3.36 -3.14
CA GLU A 120 -16.85 4.61 -3.52
C GLU A 120 -17.64 5.34 -4.62
N ARG A 121 -17.54 6.67 -4.69
CA ARG A 121 -18.27 7.51 -5.65
C ARG A 121 -17.76 7.35 -7.08
N GLN A 122 -16.46 7.17 -7.30
CA GLN A 122 -15.89 7.00 -8.64
C GLN A 122 -16.01 5.55 -9.09
N GLY A 123 -16.55 5.35 -10.29
CA GLY A 123 -16.91 4.02 -10.79
C GLY A 123 -15.70 3.10 -10.98
N GLU A 124 -14.59 3.68 -11.37
CA GLU A 124 -13.36 2.96 -11.65
C GLU A 124 -12.66 2.49 -10.36
N VAL A 125 -12.81 3.23 -9.25
CA VAL A 125 -12.34 2.77 -7.93
C VAL A 125 -13.20 1.62 -7.44
N ARG A 126 -14.53 1.69 -7.62
CA ARG A 126 -15.43 0.58 -7.29
C ARG A 126 -15.09 -0.68 -8.10
N GLN A 127 -14.80 -0.53 -9.38
CA GLN A 127 -14.40 -1.65 -10.23
C GLN A 127 -13.09 -2.28 -9.73
N GLY A 128 -12.06 -1.47 -9.47
CA GLY A 128 -10.80 -1.95 -8.91
C GLY A 128 -10.99 -2.64 -7.54
N ALA A 129 -11.93 -2.16 -6.72
CA ALA A 129 -12.26 -2.78 -5.44
C ALA A 129 -12.91 -4.15 -5.62
N ALA A 130 -13.79 -4.33 -6.61
CA ALA A 130 -14.40 -5.63 -6.90
C ALA A 130 -13.35 -6.64 -7.41
N GLU A 131 -12.41 -6.19 -8.25
CA GLU A 131 -11.29 -7.00 -8.72
C GLU A 131 -10.37 -7.39 -7.55
N ALA A 132 -9.97 -6.40 -6.73
CA ALA A 132 -9.16 -6.64 -5.53
C ALA A 132 -9.84 -7.59 -4.55
N LEU A 133 -11.15 -7.46 -4.31
CA LEU A 133 -11.90 -8.36 -3.44
C LEU A 133 -11.89 -9.80 -3.98
N THR A 134 -12.03 -9.97 -5.29
CA THR A 134 -11.97 -11.29 -5.93
C THR A 134 -10.59 -11.93 -5.72
N THR A 135 -9.52 -11.14 -5.88
CA THR A 135 -8.15 -11.59 -5.62
C THR A 135 -7.96 -11.93 -4.15
N LEU A 136 -8.36 -11.07 -3.22
CA LEU A 136 -8.27 -11.33 -1.77
C LEU A 136 -9.04 -12.59 -1.38
N ALA A 137 -10.23 -12.81 -1.94
CA ALA A 137 -11.02 -14.01 -1.70
C ALA A 137 -10.25 -15.30 -2.04
N SER A 138 -9.39 -15.27 -3.06
CA SER A 138 -8.55 -16.42 -3.44
C SER A 138 -7.51 -16.79 -2.39
N HIS A 139 -7.07 -15.82 -1.57
CA HIS A 139 -6.16 -16.03 -0.44
C HIS A 139 -6.86 -16.53 0.83
N LEU A 140 -8.20 -16.47 0.87
CA LEU A 140 -8.96 -16.89 2.04
C LEU A 140 -9.01 -18.41 2.19
N ARG A 141 -8.99 -18.88 3.45
CA ARG A 141 -9.14 -20.30 3.78
C ARG A 141 -10.49 -20.79 3.23
N PRO A 142 -10.55 -21.93 2.52
CA PRO A 142 -11.76 -22.36 1.81
C PRO A 142 -13.02 -22.44 2.69
N GLY A 143 -12.88 -22.85 3.95
CA GLY A 143 -13.99 -22.95 4.90
C GLY A 143 -14.50 -21.62 5.45
N GLU A 144 -13.74 -20.54 5.32
CA GLU A 144 -14.07 -19.22 5.87
C GLU A 144 -14.43 -18.21 4.78
N ARG A 145 -14.08 -18.49 3.52
CA ARG A 145 -14.20 -17.55 2.39
C ARG A 145 -15.59 -16.94 2.24
N GLY A 146 -16.64 -17.76 2.29
CA GLY A 146 -18.02 -17.28 2.15
C GLY A 146 -18.38 -16.32 3.29
N ASP A 147 -18.11 -16.73 4.52
CA ASP A 147 -18.39 -15.94 5.72
C ASP A 147 -17.60 -14.63 5.75
N GLN A 148 -16.34 -14.63 5.30
CA GLN A 148 -15.53 -13.41 5.31
C GLN A 148 -15.90 -12.43 4.20
N VAL A 149 -16.31 -12.90 3.02
CA VAL A 149 -16.65 -12.04 1.88
C VAL A 149 -18.08 -11.48 1.97
N LEU A 150 -19.00 -12.21 2.60
CA LEU A 150 -20.42 -11.85 2.68
C LEU A 150 -20.83 -11.15 3.99
N LYS A 151 -19.89 -10.91 4.90
CA LYS A 151 -20.09 -10.10 6.11
C LYS A 151 -20.29 -8.63 5.76
#